data_AF-A0A0H2R8V9-F1
#
_entry.id   AF-A0A0H2R8V9-F1
#
_cell.length_a   1.000
_cell.length_b   1.000
_cell.length_c   1.000
_cell.angle_alpha   90.00
_cell.angle_beta   90.00
_cell.angle_gamma   90.00
#
_symmetry.space_group_name_H-M   'P 1'
#
loop_
_entity.id
_entity.type
_entity.pdbx_description
1 polymer ?
#
loop_
_entity_poly.entity_id
_entity_poly.type
_entity_poly.pdbx_seq_one_letter_code
_entity_poly.pdbx_strand_id
1 'polypeptide(L)'
;MFLMFCCPWEKAARTPNLQMVDLHEIFRWENWTAFQNISGDKDLISEDVGSQILNAESTSRFMASTFEIDSIVSILDALSGSMKGLQAHFRSAQECIVSKLSRGKVLMPEEILARIFTFAVGAEGENGGRQAVWLSQVSRRLRNIALQTRSLWTTLHSRDPTNRLEMSISRAGPNEEYHAFLRYDSGSKTRFMNICKPTIPRWRTLTVTQVKRRWYSDAMMPIYRDGDVSGNA
;
A
#
# COMPACT_ATOMS: atom_id res chain seq x y z
N MET A 1 5.97 35.53 -15.61
CA MET A 1 6.35 34.40 -16.47
C MET A 1 7.01 33.36 -15.57
N PHE A 2 6.21 32.71 -14.73
CA PHE A 2 6.68 31.70 -13.79
C PHE A 2 6.82 30.38 -14.54
N LEU A 3 8.05 29.90 -14.56
CA LEU A 3 8.54 28.65 -15.08
C LEU A 3 7.51 27.52 -15.06
N MET A 4 6.98 27.22 -16.25
CA MET A 4 6.37 25.94 -16.59
C MET A 4 7.48 24.90 -16.79
N PHE A 5 8.38 24.77 -15.81
CA PHE A 5 9.25 23.61 -15.74
C PHE A 5 8.38 22.47 -15.25
N CYS A 6 7.96 21.61 -16.19
CA CYS A 6 7.46 20.27 -15.87
C CYS A 6 8.58 19.51 -15.14
N CYS A 7 8.67 19.73 -13.84
CA CYS A 7 9.67 19.12 -12.98
C CYS A 7 9.40 17.60 -12.97
N PRO A 8 10.44 16.76 -13.13
CA PRO A 8 10.34 15.30 -12.93
C PRO A 8 9.64 14.93 -11.61
N TRP A 9 9.67 15.84 -10.64
CA TRP A 9 8.96 15.80 -9.37
C TRP A 9 7.45 15.57 -9.48
N GLU A 10 6.75 16.26 -10.38
CA GLU A 10 5.29 16.10 -10.49
C GLU A 10 4.93 14.71 -11.05
N LYS A 11 5.75 14.20 -11.97
CA LYS A 11 5.60 12.87 -12.55
C LYS A 11 5.94 11.76 -11.55
N ALA A 12 7.01 11.95 -10.77
CA ALA A 12 7.38 11.05 -9.69
C ALA A 12 6.29 11.00 -8.61
N ALA A 13 5.82 12.15 -8.13
CA ALA A 13 4.78 12.24 -7.09
C ALA A 13 3.44 11.58 -7.48
N ARG A 14 3.15 11.45 -8.77
CA ARG A 14 1.95 10.77 -9.30
C ARG A 14 2.14 9.27 -9.51
N THR A 15 3.34 8.73 -9.34
CA THR A 15 3.62 7.31 -9.59
C THR A 15 3.18 6.48 -8.39
N PRO A 16 2.26 5.51 -8.56
CA PRO A 16 1.90 4.61 -7.48
C PRO A 16 3.13 3.76 -7.09
N ASN A 17 3.31 3.53 -5.80
CA ASN A 17 4.47 2.81 -5.23
C ASN A 17 5.81 3.55 -5.41
N LEU A 18 5.83 4.86 -5.12
CA LEU A 18 7.05 5.70 -5.09
C LEU A 18 8.25 5.02 -4.40
N GLN A 19 8.01 4.20 -3.38
CA GLN A 19 9.02 3.43 -2.64
C GLN A 19 9.78 2.37 -3.46
N MET A 20 9.26 1.97 -4.62
CA MET A 20 9.90 1.00 -5.53
C MET A 20 10.53 1.65 -6.75
N VAL A 21 10.37 2.97 -6.88
CA VAL A 21 10.88 3.73 -8.02
C VAL A 21 12.32 4.14 -7.72
N ASP A 22 13.23 3.82 -8.64
CA ASP A 22 14.60 4.32 -8.54
C ASP A 22 14.61 5.83 -8.85
N LEU A 23 14.63 6.62 -7.79
CA LEU A 23 14.66 8.08 -7.89
C LEU A 23 15.95 8.54 -8.61
N HIS A 24 17.05 7.80 -8.52
CA HIS A 24 18.28 8.16 -9.22
C HIS A 24 18.08 8.09 -10.74
N GLU A 25 17.38 7.06 -11.24
CA GLU A 25 17.04 6.92 -12.66
C GLU A 25 16.14 8.06 -13.15
N ILE A 26 15.13 8.43 -12.37
CA ILE A 26 14.22 9.54 -12.72
C ILE A 26 14.94 10.89 -12.72
N PHE A 27 15.84 11.12 -11.76
CA PHE A 27 16.53 12.39 -11.58
C PHE A 27 17.82 12.52 -12.38
N ARG A 28 18.18 11.52 -13.20
CA ARG A 28 19.26 11.63 -14.18
C ARG A 28 19.14 12.92 -14.99
N TRP A 29 20.21 13.72 -15.01
CA TRP A 29 20.34 14.96 -15.78
C TRP A 29 19.92 14.83 -17.25
N GLU A 30 20.10 13.66 -17.89
CA GLU A 30 19.68 13.44 -19.27
C GLU A 30 18.14 13.50 -19.45
N ASN A 31 17.37 13.30 -18.38
CA ASN A 31 15.90 13.36 -18.40
C ASN A 31 15.35 14.77 -18.18
N TRP A 32 16.23 15.75 -17.91
CA TRP A 32 15.81 17.13 -17.68
C TRP A 32 15.72 17.85 -19.01
N THR A 33 14.50 18.16 -19.44
CA THR A 33 14.24 18.87 -20.71
C THR A 33 14.97 20.21 -20.80
N ALA A 34 15.16 20.90 -19.67
CA ALA A 34 15.96 22.12 -19.60
C ALA A 34 17.43 21.90 -19.97
N PHE A 35 18.03 20.79 -19.50
CA PHE A 35 19.40 20.43 -19.82
C PHE A 35 19.55 20.01 -21.29
N GLN A 36 18.57 19.25 -21.80
CA GLN A 36 18.52 18.88 -23.22
C GLN A 36 18.46 20.11 -24.13
N ASN A 37 17.68 21.13 -23.78
CA ASN A 37 17.58 22.36 -24.57
C ASN A 37 18.88 23.18 -24.62
N ILE A 38 19.70 23.12 -23.57
CA ILE A 38 21.02 23.80 -23.55
C ILE A 38 22.06 22.98 -24.31
N SER A 39 22.02 21.65 -24.19
CA SER A 39 23.00 20.74 -24.82
C SER A 39 22.72 20.41 -26.30
N GLY A 40 21.50 20.66 -26.77
CA GLY A 40 21.06 20.37 -28.14
C GLY A 40 21.59 21.36 -29.17
N ASP A 41 22.04 22.55 -28.74
CA ASP A 41 22.64 23.56 -29.61
C ASP A 41 24.15 23.34 -29.70
N LYS A 42 24.53 22.22 -30.32
CA LYS A 42 25.92 21.75 -30.42
C LYS A 42 26.86 22.67 -31.20
N ASP A 43 26.33 23.69 -31.88
CA ASP A 43 27.11 24.59 -32.74
C ASP A 43 27.53 25.91 -32.06
N LEU A 44 27.09 26.18 -30.82
CA LEU A 44 27.42 27.42 -30.11
C LEU A 44 28.77 27.41 -29.38
N ILE A 45 29.45 26.27 -29.31
CA ILE A 45 30.81 26.14 -28.75
C ILE A 45 31.79 25.74 -29.86
N SER A 46 31.69 26.41 -31.01
CA SER A 46 32.78 26.44 -31.97
C SER A 46 33.88 27.35 -31.41
N GLU A 47 35.14 26.92 -31.47
CA GLU A 47 36.31 27.54 -30.80
C GLU A 47 36.67 28.97 -31.27
N ASP A 48 35.86 29.61 -32.12
CA ASP A 48 36.10 30.96 -32.68
C ASP A 48 35.31 32.07 -31.96
N VAL A 49 35.27 32.02 -30.62
CA VAL A 49 34.53 32.98 -29.76
C VAL A 49 35.50 33.79 -28.90
N GLY A 50 36.59 34.27 -29.50
CA GLY A 50 37.53 35.17 -28.83
C GLY A 50 36.98 36.58 -28.59
N SER A 51 35.86 36.96 -29.21
CA SER A 51 35.38 38.35 -29.20
C SER A 51 33.87 38.55 -29.20
N GLN A 52 33.06 37.49 -29.10
CA GLN A 52 31.62 37.68 -28.92
C GLN A 52 31.37 38.03 -27.45
N ILE A 53 31.48 39.33 -27.19
CA ILE A 53 31.23 40.01 -25.93
C ILE A 53 30.08 39.31 -25.20
N LEU A 54 30.41 38.63 -24.09
CA LEU A 54 29.44 38.18 -23.10
C LEU A 54 28.61 39.39 -22.71
N ASN A 55 27.43 39.54 -23.29
CA ASN A 55 26.53 40.63 -22.96
C ASN A 55 26.26 40.57 -21.45
N ALA A 56 26.26 41.72 -20.79
CA ALA A 56 25.96 41.85 -19.37
C ALA A 56 24.65 41.14 -18.99
N GLU A 57 23.69 41.07 -19.91
CA GLU A 57 22.44 40.32 -19.76
C GLU A 57 22.64 38.81 -19.56
N SER A 58 23.49 38.17 -20.37
CA SER A 58 23.78 36.73 -20.26
C SER A 58 24.50 36.40 -18.95
N THR A 59 25.46 37.25 -18.56
CA THR A 59 26.17 37.13 -17.28
C THR A 59 25.20 37.31 -16.10
N SER A 60 24.31 38.30 -16.17
CA SER A 60 23.29 38.52 -15.13
C SER A 60 22.32 37.35 -15.00
N ARG A 61 21.88 36.75 -16.12
CA ARG A 61 21.02 35.56 -16.09
C ARG A 61 21.74 34.34 -15.51
N PHE A 62 22.99 34.12 -15.90
CA PHE A 62 23.80 33.02 -15.37
C PHE A 62 24.01 33.15 -13.85
N MET A 63 24.35 34.36 -13.38
CA MET A 63 24.49 34.63 -11.96
C MET A 63 23.17 34.42 -11.21
N ALA A 64 22.05 34.89 -11.75
CA ALA A 64 20.72 34.65 -11.16
C ALA A 64 20.41 33.15 -11.04
N SER A 65 20.64 32.36 -12.11
CA SER A 65 20.46 30.91 -12.08
C SER A 65 21.37 30.22 -11.06
N THR A 66 22.62 30.70 -10.89
CA THR A 66 23.55 30.16 -9.88
C THR A 66 23.01 30.39 -8.47
N PHE A 67 22.53 31.61 -8.17
CA PHE A 67 21.91 31.91 -6.87
C PHE A 67 20.64 31.09 -6.61
N GLU A 68 19.83 30.82 -7.63
CA GLU A 68 18.65 29.95 -7.51
C GLU A 68 19.05 28.51 -7.18
N ILE A 69 20.08 27.97 -7.83
CA ILE A 69 20.62 26.63 -7.55
C ILE A 69 21.15 26.55 -6.11
N ASP A 70 21.95 27.53 -5.68
CA ASP A 70 22.48 27.57 -4.31
C ASP A 70 21.35 27.63 -3.26
N SER A 71 20.27 28.36 -3.57
CA SER A 71 19.08 28.42 -2.73
C SER A 71 18.38 27.06 -2.63
N ILE A 72 18.24 26.33 -3.75
CA ILE A 72 17.66 24.98 -3.77
C ILE A 72 18.52 24.01 -2.96
N VAL A 73 19.84 24.04 -3.13
CA VAL A 73 20.78 23.20 -2.36
C VAL A 73 20.61 23.48 -0.87
N SER A 74 20.57 24.75 -0.46
CA SER A 74 20.36 25.12 0.94
C SER A 74 19.03 24.62 1.51
N ILE A 75 17.95 24.64 0.73
CA ILE A 75 16.63 24.12 1.16
C ILE A 75 16.70 22.60 1.32
N LEU A 76 17.30 21.88 0.38
CA LEU A 76 17.44 20.42 0.44
C LEU A 76 18.27 19.98 1.65
N ASP A 77 19.33 20.71 1.98
CA ASP A 77 20.14 20.45 3.17
C ASP A 77 19.35 20.66 4.47
N ALA A 78 18.56 21.73 4.56
CA ALA A 78 17.70 21.99 5.72
C ALA A 78 16.62 20.90 5.90
N LEU A 79 16.01 20.44 4.80
CA LEU A 79 15.05 19.34 4.81
C LEU A 79 15.72 18.02 5.20
N SER A 80 16.89 17.72 4.64
CA SER A 80 17.69 16.53 4.97
C SER A 80 18.08 16.51 6.44
N GLY A 81 18.52 17.64 6.99
CA GLY A 81 18.80 17.80 8.42
C GLY A 81 17.58 17.53 9.29
N SER A 82 16.43 18.10 8.92
CA SER A 82 15.16 17.90 9.64
C SER A 82 14.70 16.43 9.61
N MET A 83 14.80 15.76 8.46
CA MET A 83 14.46 14.35 8.31
C MET A 83 15.38 13.44 9.13
N LYS A 84 16.68 13.74 9.18
CA LYS A 84 17.64 13.01 10.05
C LYS A 84 17.29 13.18 11.52
N GLY A 85 16.92 14.38 11.95
CA GLY A 85 16.44 14.65 13.31
C GLY A 85 15.19 13.84 13.66
N LEU A 86 14.20 13.84 12.76
CA LEU A 86 12.97 13.07 12.93
C LEU A 86 13.25 11.55 12.97
N GLN A 87 14.11 11.06 12.09
CA GLN A 87 14.54 9.65 12.08
C GLN A 87 15.21 9.26 13.40
N ALA A 88 16.08 10.11 13.95
CA ALA A 88 16.72 9.89 15.24
C ALA A 88 15.69 9.83 16.38
N HIS A 89 14.70 10.74 16.38
CA HIS A 89 13.60 10.72 17.35
C HIS A 89 12.78 9.43 17.27
N PHE A 90 12.42 8.97 16.07
CA PHE A 90 11.70 7.71 15.91
C PHE A 90 12.50 6.49 16.36
N ARG A 91 13.81 6.43 16.05
CA ARG A 91 14.69 5.36 16.53
C ARG A 91 14.77 5.34 18.06
N SER A 92 14.95 6.50 18.69
CA SER A 92 14.98 6.59 20.16
C SER A 92 13.64 6.18 20.79
N ALA A 93 12.50 6.61 20.21
CA ALA A 93 11.18 6.20 20.66
C ALA A 93 10.98 4.68 20.50
N GLN A 94 11.42 4.11 19.38
CA GLN A 94 11.38 2.67 19.13
C GLN A 94 12.21 1.91 20.16
N GLU A 95 13.46 2.34 20.44
CA GLU A 95 14.32 1.74 21.47
C GLU A 95 13.70 1.85 22.87
N CYS A 96 13.05 2.98 23.18
CA CYS A 96 12.32 3.16 24.43
C CYS A 96 11.14 2.18 24.53
N ILE A 97 10.36 2.00 23.46
CA ILE A 97 9.27 1.03 23.42
C ILE A 97 9.82 -0.40 23.57
N VAL A 98 10.82 -0.77 22.78
CA VAL A 98 11.44 -2.10 22.81
C VAL A 98 12.04 -2.39 24.19
N SER A 99 12.72 -1.44 24.81
CA SER A 99 13.29 -1.59 26.15
C SER A 99 12.23 -1.66 27.24
N LYS A 100 11.13 -0.91 27.14
CA LYS A 100 9.97 -1.04 28.04
C LYS A 100 9.25 -2.37 27.86
N LEU A 101 9.13 -2.87 26.63
CA LEU A 101 8.56 -4.19 26.34
C LEU A 101 9.48 -5.33 26.82
N SER A 102 10.80 -5.16 26.73
CA SER A 102 11.76 -6.19 27.15
C SER A 102 11.98 -6.23 28.67
N ARG A 103 11.97 -5.06 29.34
CA ARG A 103 12.00 -4.96 30.81
C ARG A 103 10.63 -5.27 31.42
N GLY A 104 9.56 -4.97 30.68
CA GLY A 104 8.18 -5.27 31.02
C GLY A 104 7.76 -6.68 30.61
N LYS A 105 8.16 -7.68 31.39
CA LYS A 105 7.25 -8.81 31.69
C LYS A 105 6.00 -8.36 32.47
N VAL A 106 5.73 -7.05 32.56
CA VAL A 106 4.41 -6.51 32.87
C VAL A 106 3.52 -6.83 31.67
N LEU A 107 3.06 -8.07 31.68
CA LEU A 107 2.05 -8.61 30.81
C LEU A 107 0.91 -7.59 30.69
N MET A 108 0.76 -6.97 29.51
CA MET A 108 -0.35 -6.03 29.22
C MET A 108 -1.66 -6.66 29.72
N PRO A 109 -2.51 -5.96 30.47
CA PRO A 109 -3.74 -6.55 31.03
C PRO A 109 -4.56 -7.26 29.95
N GLU A 110 -5.14 -8.41 30.31
CA GLU A 110 -5.82 -9.28 29.34
C GLU A 110 -7.01 -8.56 28.69
N GLU A 111 -7.64 -7.64 29.41
CA GLU A 111 -8.76 -6.80 28.96
C GLU A 111 -8.33 -5.86 27.84
N ILE A 112 -7.12 -5.27 27.93
CA ILE A 112 -6.59 -4.37 26.91
C ILE A 112 -6.26 -5.16 25.65
N LEU A 113 -5.63 -6.33 25.80
CA LEU A 113 -5.36 -7.23 24.68
C LEU A 113 -6.64 -7.71 24.00
N ALA A 114 -7.67 -8.07 24.79
CA ALA A 114 -8.98 -8.46 24.26
C ALA A 114 -9.60 -7.34 23.41
N ARG A 115 -9.54 -6.07 23.87
CA ARG A 115 -10.03 -4.92 23.09
C ARG A 115 -9.22 -4.70 21.82
N ILE A 116 -7.89 -4.77 21.89
CA ILE A 116 -7.02 -4.68 20.70
C ILE A 116 -7.41 -5.77 19.68
N PHE A 117 -7.67 -6.99 20.15
CA PHE A 117 -8.07 -8.10 19.29
C PHE A 117 -9.43 -7.83 18.65
N THR A 118 -10.40 -7.29 19.39
CA THR A 118 -11.72 -6.93 18.82
C THR A 118 -11.58 -5.89 17.72
N PHE A 119 -10.74 -4.86 17.92
CA PHE A 119 -10.49 -3.86 16.86
C PHE A 119 -9.78 -4.47 15.66
N ALA A 120 -8.73 -5.28 15.86
CA ALA A 120 -7.98 -5.91 14.79
C ALA A 120 -8.87 -6.87 13.96
N VAL A 121 -9.68 -7.70 14.63
CA VAL A 121 -10.61 -8.63 13.97
C VAL A 121 -11.72 -7.88 13.24
N GLY A 122 -12.27 -6.81 13.84
CA GLY A 122 -13.31 -6.00 13.21
C GLY A 122 -12.83 -5.24 11.97
N ALA A 123 -11.60 -4.70 12.00
CA ALA A 123 -11.01 -3.97 10.87
C ALA A 123 -10.77 -4.85 9.64
N GLU A 124 -10.58 -6.16 9.83
CA GLU A 124 -10.39 -7.13 8.74
C GLU A 124 -11.68 -7.48 7.98
N GLY A 125 -12.84 -7.05 8.47
CA GLY A 125 -14.14 -7.27 7.82
C GLY A 125 -14.40 -8.76 7.54
N GLU A 126 -14.44 -9.13 6.25
CA GLU A 126 -14.71 -10.50 5.80
C GLU A 126 -13.64 -11.52 6.24
N ASN A 127 -12.43 -11.06 6.58
CA ASN A 127 -11.32 -11.89 7.07
C ASN A 127 -11.22 -11.98 8.59
N GLY A 128 -12.14 -11.35 9.34
CA GLY A 128 -12.06 -11.28 10.80
C GLY A 128 -11.94 -12.66 11.48
N GLY A 129 -12.69 -13.65 11.02
CA GLY A 129 -12.60 -15.02 11.56
C GLY A 129 -11.21 -15.66 11.37
N ARG A 130 -10.52 -15.36 10.26
CA ARG A 130 -9.15 -15.82 10.03
C ARG A 130 -8.16 -15.10 10.95
N GLN A 131 -8.34 -13.80 11.13
CA GLN A 131 -7.51 -13.00 12.03
C GLN A 131 -7.62 -13.50 13.49
N ALA A 132 -8.83 -13.85 13.95
CA ALA A 132 -9.04 -14.44 15.27
C ALA A 132 -8.28 -15.77 15.46
N VAL A 133 -8.27 -16.63 14.42
CA VAL A 133 -7.48 -17.87 14.43
C VAL A 133 -6.00 -17.57 14.52
N TRP A 134 -5.47 -16.66 13.70
CA TRP A 134 -4.05 -16.30 13.71
C TRP A 134 -3.60 -15.75 15.07
N LEU A 135 -4.36 -14.82 15.65
CA LEU A 135 -4.09 -14.29 16.98
C LEU A 135 -4.04 -15.39 18.06
N SER A 136 -4.93 -16.40 17.94
CA SER A 136 -4.95 -17.53 18.87
C SER A 136 -3.78 -18.50 18.73
N GLN A 137 -2.98 -18.41 17.65
CA GLN A 137 -1.86 -19.33 17.38
C GLN A 137 -0.50 -18.77 17.77
N VAL A 138 -0.38 -17.45 18.01
CA VAL A 138 0.91 -16.79 18.29
C VAL A 138 1.51 -17.22 19.64
N SER A 139 0.69 -17.30 20.70
CA SER A 139 1.15 -17.75 22.01
C SER A 139 0.02 -18.35 22.85
N ARG A 140 0.35 -19.13 23.88
CA ARG A 140 -0.65 -19.71 24.81
C ARG A 140 -1.49 -18.64 25.50
N ARG A 141 -0.89 -17.50 25.84
CA ARG A 141 -1.59 -16.39 26.48
C ARG A 141 -2.61 -15.76 25.52
N LEU A 142 -2.19 -15.45 24.30
CA LEU A 142 -3.07 -14.86 23.30
C LEU A 142 -4.18 -15.84 22.88
N ARG A 143 -3.89 -17.14 22.87
CA ARG A 143 -4.89 -18.18 22.71
C ARG A 143 -5.97 -18.11 23.78
N ASN A 144 -5.60 -18.03 25.05
CA ASN A 144 -6.56 -17.97 26.15
C ASN A 144 -7.45 -16.73 26.05
N ILE A 145 -6.84 -15.56 25.78
CA ILE A 145 -7.56 -14.30 25.59
C ILE A 145 -8.53 -14.41 24.40
N ALA A 146 -8.06 -14.94 23.26
CA ALA A 146 -8.89 -15.10 22.08
C ALA A 146 -10.06 -16.07 22.31
N LEU A 147 -9.85 -17.15 23.07
CA LEU A 147 -10.90 -18.11 23.40
C LEU A 147 -11.91 -17.57 24.42
N GLN A 148 -11.49 -16.70 25.35
CA GLN A 148 -12.38 -16.04 26.30
C GLN A 148 -13.18 -14.89 25.66
N THR A 149 -12.63 -14.26 24.62
CA THR A 149 -13.26 -13.12 23.94
C THR A 149 -14.18 -13.61 22.83
N ARG A 150 -15.44 -13.91 23.18
CA ARG A 150 -16.46 -14.46 22.27
C ARG A 150 -16.70 -13.62 21.02
N SER A 151 -16.65 -12.29 21.15
CA SER A 151 -16.89 -11.33 20.06
C SER A 151 -15.90 -11.47 18.89
N LEU A 152 -14.75 -12.13 19.07
CA LEU A 152 -13.79 -12.37 17.98
C LEU A 152 -14.27 -13.44 16.99
N TRP A 153 -15.25 -14.27 17.38
CA TRP A 153 -15.70 -15.42 16.61
C TRP A 153 -17.04 -15.18 15.89
N THR A 154 -17.46 -13.91 15.78
CA THR A 154 -18.77 -13.51 15.23
C THR A 154 -18.79 -13.29 13.72
N THR A 155 -17.62 -13.26 13.07
CA THR A 155 -17.52 -13.17 11.62
C THR A 155 -17.67 -14.55 10.97
N LEU A 156 -18.70 -14.71 10.14
CA LEU A 156 -18.97 -15.93 9.39
C LEU A 156 -18.80 -15.67 7.89
N HIS A 157 -17.98 -16.46 7.20
CA HIS A 157 -17.70 -16.26 5.78
C HIS A 157 -18.01 -17.51 4.94
N SER A 158 -18.71 -17.39 3.80
CA SER A 158 -19.13 -18.55 3.00
C SER A 158 -17.99 -19.40 2.43
N ARG A 159 -16.83 -18.77 2.19
CA ARG A 159 -15.59 -19.45 1.78
C ARG A 159 -14.90 -20.25 2.90
N ASP A 160 -15.23 -20.02 4.17
CA ASP A 160 -14.59 -20.77 5.23
C ASP A 160 -15.00 -22.25 5.17
N PRO A 161 -14.08 -23.17 5.50
CA PRO A 161 -14.41 -24.59 5.56
C PRO A 161 -15.39 -24.87 6.71
N THR A 162 -16.15 -25.96 6.59
CA THR A 162 -17.21 -26.34 7.54
C THR A 162 -16.74 -26.35 8.99
N ASN A 163 -15.61 -27.00 9.26
CA ASN A 163 -15.04 -27.10 10.60
C ASN A 163 -14.69 -25.73 11.20
N ARG A 164 -14.31 -24.74 10.38
CA ARG A 164 -14.01 -23.39 10.86
C ARG A 164 -15.29 -22.62 11.19
N LEU A 165 -16.33 -22.75 10.37
CA LEU A 165 -17.63 -22.14 10.67
C LEU A 165 -18.22 -22.69 11.96
N GLU A 166 -18.21 -24.01 12.13
CA GLU A 166 -18.67 -24.67 13.37
C GLU A 166 -17.83 -24.26 14.59
N MET A 167 -16.52 -24.13 14.42
CA MET A 167 -15.61 -23.63 15.45
C MET A 167 -15.95 -22.18 15.84
N SER A 168 -16.19 -21.29 14.88
CA SER A 168 -16.58 -19.90 15.16
C SER A 168 -17.93 -19.83 15.88
N ILE A 169 -18.93 -20.58 15.40
CA ILE A 169 -20.26 -20.63 16.01
C ILE A 169 -20.20 -21.14 17.45
N SER A 170 -19.46 -22.24 17.69
CA SER A 170 -19.33 -22.81 19.04
C SER A 170 -18.57 -21.89 20.01
N ARG A 171 -17.56 -21.15 19.53
CA ARG A 171 -16.77 -20.22 20.36
C ARG A 171 -17.47 -18.90 20.66
N ALA A 172 -18.25 -18.36 19.72
CA ALA A 172 -19.04 -17.16 19.96
C ALA A 172 -20.13 -17.42 21.02
N GLY A 173 -20.68 -18.64 21.05
CA GLY A 173 -21.73 -19.01 22.01
C GLY A 173 -23.11 -18.46 21.61
N PRO A 174 -24.14 -18.63 22.46
CA PRO A 174 -25.54 -18.41 22.10
C PRO A 174 -26.00 -16.94 22.12
N ASN A 175 -25.24 -16.05 22.78
CA ASN A 175 -25.68 -14.66 23.02
C ASN A 175 -25.05 -13.64 22.07
N GLU A 176 -24.06 -14.04 21.29
CA GLU A 176 -23.40 -13.13 20.35
C GLU A 176 -24.22 -13.00 19.06
N GLU A 177 -24.14 -11.81 18.47
CA GLU A 177 -24.66 -11.52 17.15
C GLU A 177 -23.56 -11.69 16.09
N TYR A 178 -23.92 -12.16 14.90
CA TYR A 178 -22.96 -12.49 13.84
C TYR A 178 -22.96 -11.46 12.71
N HIS A 179 -21.79 -11.29 12.12
CA HIS A 179 -21.58 -10.60 10.85
C HIS A 179 -21.34 -11.64 9.75
N ALA A 180 -22.35 -11.88 8.92
CA ALA A 180 -22.32 -12.90 7.87
C ALA A 180 -21.89 -12.29 6.53
N PHE A 181 -20.87 -12.89 5.91
CA PHE A 181 -20.35 -12.55 4.60
C PHE A 181 -20.64 -13.70 3.63
N LEU A 182 -21.58 -13.47 2.72
CA LEU A 182 -22.00 -14.44 1.72
C LEU A 182 -21.45 -14.05 0.36
N ARG A 183 -20.48 -14.82 -0.14
CA ARG A 183 -20.06 -14.72 -1.53
C ARG A 183 -21.01 -15.51 -2.41
N TYR A 184 -21.60 -14.88 -3.42
CA TYR A 184 -22.51 -15.51 -4.36
C TYR A 184 -21.73 -16.33 -5.39
N ASP A 185 -21.32 -17.53 -4.98
CA ASP A 185 -20.92 -18.61 -5.88
C ASP A 185 -21.88 -19.81 -5.70
N SER A 186 -22.09 -20.60 -6.77
CA SER A 186 -23.11 -21.64 -6.78
C SER A 186 -22.81 -22.79 -5.80
N GLY A 187 -21.55 -23.01 -5.44
CA GLY A 187 -21.12 -24.14 -4.62
C GLY A 187 -21.12 -23.88 -3.10
N SER A 188 -20.73 -22.68 -2.64
CA SER A 188 -20.56 -22.43 -1.20
C SER A 188 -21.86 -22.04 -0.48
N LYS A 189 -22.85 -21.53 -1.22
CA LYS A 189 -24.10 -21.00 -0.65
C LYS A 189 -24.89 -22.05 0.15
N THR A 190 -25.19 -23.20 -0.44
CA THR A 190 -26.03 -24.23 0.21
C THR A 190 -25.36 -24.76 1.48
N ARG A 191 -24.06 -25.08 1.41
CA ARG A 191 -23.25 -25.50 2.56
C ARG A 191 -23.25 -24.46 3.67
N PHE A 192 -22.95 -23.20 3.36
CA PHE A 192 -22.89 -22.13 4.34
C PHE A 192 -24.23 -21.92 5.03
N MET A 193 -25.33 -21.88 4.26
CA MET A 193 -26.67 -21.71 4.80
C MET A 193 -27.08 -22.88 5.71
N ASN A 194 -26.73 -24.12 5.34
CA ASN A 194 -27.04 -25.28 6.18
C ASN A 194 -26.34 -25.22 7.55
N ILE A 195 -25.05 -24.87 7.57
CA ILE A 195 -24.27 -24.76 8.81
C ILE A 195 -24.75 -23.58 9.67
N CYS A 196 -24.99 -22.43 9.03
CA CYS A 196 -25.31 -21.21 9.76
C CYS A 196 -26.80 -21.05 10.06
N LYS A 197 -27.67 -21.96 9.58
CA LYS A 197 -29.12 -21.93 9.82
C LYS A 197 -29.50 -21.68 11.29
N PRO A 198 -28.88 -22.32 12.29
CA PRO A 198 -29.21 -22.07 13.70
C PRO A 198 -28.83 -20.67 14.20
N THR A 199 -27.98 -19.94 13.46
CA THR A 199 -27.50 -18.60 13.84
C THR A 199 -28.21 -17.46 13.11
N ILE A 200 -29.01 -17.75 12.08
CA ILE A 200 -29.71 -16.73 11.26
C ILE A 200 -30.50 -15.72 12.12
N PRO A 201 -31.26 -16.11 13.16
CA PRO A 201 -31.96 -15.15 14.00
C PRO A 201 -31.06 -14.16 14.75
N ARG A 202 -29.76 -14.46 14.85
CA ARG A 202 -28.74 -13.67 15.54
C ARG A 202 -27.80 -12.95 14.56
N TRP A 203 -28.14 -12.88 13.28
CA TRP A 203 -27.32 -12.13 12.32
C TRP A 203 -27.59 -10.63 12.48
N ARG A 204 -26.55 -9.88 12.85
CA ARG A 204 -26.60 -8.42 12.89
C ARG A 204 -26.46 -7.81 11.50
N THR A 205 -25.58 -8.38 10.68
CA THR A 205 -25.37 -7.93 9.30
C THR A 205 -25.24 -9.11 8.35
N LEU A 206 -25.76 -8.96 7.14
CA LEU A 206 -25.53 -9.86 6.02
C LEU A 206 -24.96 -9.06 4.85
N THR A 207 -23.70 -9.31 4.49
CA THR A 207 -23.04 -8.72 3.34
C THR A 207 -22.97 -9.73 2.22
N VAL A 208 -23.62 -9.45 1.10
CA VAL A 208 -23.60 -10.31 -0.09
C VAL A 208 -22.64 -9.72 -1.12
N THR A 209 -21.57 -10.46 -1.44
CA THR A 209 -20.62 -10.06 -2.48
C THR A 209 -20.84 -10.92 -3.72
N GLN A 210 -21.13 -10.26 -4.85
CA GLN A 210 -21.19 -10.94 -6.13
C GLN A 210 -19.77 -11.00 -6.71
N VAL A 211 -19.33 -12.20 -7.10
CA VAL A 211 -18.14 -12.29 -7.94
C VAL A 211 -18.51 -11.64 -9.25
N LYS A 212 -17.94 -10.46 -9.54
CA LYS A 212 -17.92 -9.94 -10.91
C LYS A 212 -17.26 -11.03 -11.74
N ARG A 213 -18.07 -11.86 -12.42
CA ARG A 213 -17.57 -12.71 -13.48
C ARG A 213 -16.88 -11.73 -14.41
N ARG A 214 -15.55 -11.85 -14.56
CA ARG A 214 -14.85 -11.10 -15.60
C ARG A 214 -15.41 -11.64 -16.92
N TRP A 215 -16.47 -11.01 -17.43
CA TRP A 215 -17.08 -11.35 -18.71
C TRP A 215 -16.18 -10.99 -19.91
N TYR A 216 -14.86 -10.88 -19.71
CA TYR A 216 -13.92 -10.21 -20.60
C TYR A 216 -12.75 -11.10 -21.05
N SER A 217 -12.91 -12.42 -21.17
CA SER A 217 -11.79 -13.25 -21.66
C SER A 217 -12.11 -14.22 -22.78
N ASP A 218 -13.37 -14.42 -23.16
CA ASP A 218 -13.71 -15.31 -24.29
C ASP A 218 -14.12 -14.59 -25.59
N ALA A 219 -14.31 -13.26 -25.56
CA ALA A 219 -14.77 -12.52 -26.75
C ALA A 219 -13.69 -11.67 -27.43
N MET A 220 -12.42 -11.72 -26.99
CA MET A 220 -11.38 -10.84 -27.56
C MET A 220 -9.97 -11.45 -27.58
N MET A 221 -9.86 -12.76 -27.86
CA MET A 221 -8.69 -13.22 -28.62
C MET A 221 -9.06 -13.15 -30.10
N PRO A 222 -8.65 -12.11 -30.84
CA PRO A 222 -8.69 -12.20 -32.29
C PRO A 222 -7.84 -13.41 -32.66
N ILE A 223 -8.48 -14.39 -33.29
CA ILE A 223 -7.80 -15.49 -33.95
C ILE A 223 -6.95 -14.81 -35.05
N TYR A 224 -5.68 -14.55 -34.76
CA TYR A 224 -4.68 -14.38 -35.81
C TYR A 224 -4.63 -15.74 -36.53
N ARG A 225 -5.43 -15.86 -37.59
CA ARG A 225 -5.16 -16.85 -38.63
C ARG A 225 -3.82 -16.44 -39.23
N ASP A 226 -2.79 -17.24 -38.97
CA ASP A 226 -1.59 -17.25 -39.79
C ASP A 226 -2.04 -17.44 -41.24
N GLY A 227 -1.87 -16.38 -42.02
CA GLY A 227 -2.03 -16.41 -43.46
C GLY A 227 -0.83 -17.14 -44.05
N ASP A 228 -1.14 -18.19 -44.80
CA ASP A 228 -0.25 -18.85 -45.75
C ASP A 228 0.59 -17.84 -46.54
N VAL A 229 1.91 -17.98 -46.48
CA VAL A 229 2.81 -17.46 -47.51
C VAL A 229 3.28 -18.65 -48.34
N SER A 230 2.49 -18.98 -49.36
CA SER A 230 2.96 -19.74 -50.51
C SER A 230 3.82 -18.81 -51.37
N GLY A 231 5.12 -19.05 -51.37
CA GLY A 231 6.09 -18.41 -52.25
C GLY A 231 6.76 -19.46 -53.12
N ASN A 232 6.38 -19.49 -54.39
CA ASN A 232 6.99 -20.28 -55.46
C ASN A 232 8.48 -19.94 -55.65
N ALA A 233 9.28 -20.96 -55.93
CA ALA A 233 10.44 -20.93 -56.81
C ALA A 233 10.53 -22.26 -57.56
#